data_AF-E1ZYH7-F1
#
_entry.id   AF-E1ZYH7-F1
#
_cell.length_a   1.000
_cell.length_b   1.000
_cell.length_c   1.000
_cell.angle_alpha   90.00
_cell.angle_beta   90.00
_cell.angle_gamma   90.00
#
_symmetry.space_group_name_H-M   'P 1'
#
loop_
_entity.id
_entity.type
_entity.pdbx_description
1 polymer ?
#
loop_
_entity_poly.entity_id
_entity_poly.type
_entity_poly.pdbx_seq_one_letter_code
_entity_poly.pdbx_strand_id
1 'polypeptide(L)'
;CEANHEGSAGKMEVDAATEMFARADEKNGVSYINYVGDGDCKTFKAIVEQNPNVKKKECIDHVQKRMGTRLRKLVSNTKGLSGRGKLTGKLIDELSIYYGLAIRRHCNSIEDMKKAIWATLYHKISTDEKPQHHFCPEGPKSWCAWQLQKAIVGNTNEFKHNPAMSDEVFKAIKPVYEELSRDDLL
;
A
#
# COMPACT_ATOMS: atom_id res chain seq x y z
N CYS A 1 5.16 -13.45 -38.62
CA CYS A 1 4.33 -13.15 -37.44
C CYS A 1 3.09 -14.02 -37.57
N GLU A 2 2.94 -15.02 -36.72
CA GLU A 2 1.72 -15.84 -36.68
C GLU A 2 0.75 -15.18 -35.70
N ALA A 3 -0.47 -14.90 -36.13
CA ALA A 3 -1.50 -14.33 -35.26
C ALA A 3 -2.01 -15.42 -34.31
N ASN A 4 -1.96 -15.16 -33.00
CA ASN A 4 -2.38 -16.09 -31.95
C ASN A 4 -3.65 -15.64 -31.21
N HIS A 5 -4.27 -14.54 -31.62
CA HIS A 5 -5.48 -13.99 -31.05
C HIS A 5 -6.28 -13.20 -32.10
N GLU A 6 -7.61 -13.30 -32.03
CA GLU A 6 -8.52 -12.51 -32.84
C GLU A 6 -9.30 -11.51 -31.96
N GLY A 7 -9.19 -10.22 -32.28
CA GLY A 7 -9.90 -9.15 -31.58
C GLY A 7 -8.99 -7.99 -31.17
N SER A 8 -9.48 -7.14 -30.26
CA SER A 8 -8.70 -6.01 -29.75
C SER A 8 -7.62 -6.46 -28.77
N ALA A 9 -6.52 -5.70 -28.68
CA ALA A 9 -5.46 -5.96 -27.70
C ALA A 9 -5.97 -6.07 -26.26
N GLY A 10 -6.96 -5.27 -25.86
CA GLY A 10 -7.56 -5.35 -24.51
C GLY A 10 -8.46 -6.57 -24.27
N LYS A 11 -8.86 -7.29 -25.33
CA LYS A 11 -9.63 -8.54 -25.22
C LYS A 11 -8.72 -9.75 -24.99
N MET A 12 -7.45 -9.65 -25.39
CA MET A 12 -6.46 -10.72 -25.27
C MET A 12 -6.28 -11.17 -23.81
N GLU A 13 -6.23 -10.22 -22.86
CA GLU A 13 -6.14 -10.55 -21.42
C GLU A 13 -7.40 -11.26 -20.91
N VAL A 14 -8.57 -10.78 -21.31
CA VAL A 14 -9.87 -11.34 -20.90
C VAL A 14 -10.01 -12.78 -21.41
N ASP A 15 -9.75 -12.98 -22.70
CA ASP A 15 -9.87 -14.29 -23.36
C ASP A 15 -8.84 -15.27 -22.77
N ALA A 16 -7.58 -14.85 -22.60
CA ALA A 16 -6.55 -15.70 -22.02
C ALA A 16 -6.86 -16.09 -20.57
N ALA A 17 -7.29 -15.15 -19.73
CA ALA A 17 -7.57 -15.44 -18.33
C ALA A 17 -8.81 -16.34 -18.17
N THR A 18 -9.88 -16.10 -18.94
CA THR A 18 -11.08 -16.97 -18.90
C THR A 18 -10.75 -18.39 -19.38
N GLU A 19 -9.98 -18.54 -20.46
CA GLU A 19 -9.52 -19.85 -20.94
C GLU A 19 -8.66 -20.56 -19.88
N MET A 20 -7.74 -19.85 -19.22
CA MET A 20 -6.92 -20.43 -18.15
C MET A 20 -7.76 -20.96 -16.98
N PHE A 21 -8.81 -20.23 -16.58
CA PHE A 21 -9.70 -20.65 -15.50
C PHE A 21 -10.52 -21.89 -15.89
N ALA A 22 -11.10 -21.92 -17.10
CA ALA A 22 -11.84 -23.08 -17.60
C ALA A 22 -10.95 -24.32 -17.72
N ARG A 23 -9.75 -24.17 -18.29
CA ARG A 23 -8.83 -25.28 -18.51
C ARG A 23 -8.30 -25.91 -17.23
N ALA A 24 -8.22 -25.16 -16.13
CA ALA A 24 -7.79 -25.71 -14.85
C ALA A 24 -8.76 -26.82 -14.38
N ASP A 25 -10.06 -26.57 -14.53
CA ASP A 25 -11.11 -27.51 -14.17
C ASP A 25 -11.15 -28.68 -15.16
N GLU A 26 -11.21 -28.38 -16.47
CA GLU A 26 -11.32 -29.40 -17.52
C GLU A 26 -10.15 -30.40 -17.54
N LYS A 27 -8.92 -29.92 -17.33
CA LYS A 27 -7.72 -30.76 -17.47
C LYS A 27 -7.24 -31.38 -16.17
N ASN A 28 -7.48 -30.72 -15.04
CA ASN A 28 -6.89 -31.12 -13.76
C ASN A 28 -7.92 -31.31 -12.64
N GLY A 29 -9.20 -30.99 -12.87
CA GLY A 29 -10.26 -31.05 -11.85
C GLY A 29 -10.03 -30.07 -10.70
N VAL A 30 -9.37 -28.93 -10.96
CA VAL A 30 -9.08 -27.90 -9.95
C VAL A 30 -9.60 -26.55 -10.39
N SER A 31 -10.05 -25.74 -9.43
CA SER A 31 -10.53 -24.38 -9.69
C SER A 31 -9.65 -23.34 -9.00
N TYR A 32 -9.37 -22.23 -9.67
CA TYR A 32 -8.76 -21.07 -9.03
C TYR A 32 -9.80 -20.35 -8.17
N ILE A 33 -9.42 -19.98 -6.95
CA ILE A 33 -10.28 -19.24 -6.02
C ILE A 33 -9.95 -17.75 -5.93
N ASN A 34 -8.80 -17.33 -6.46
CA ASN A 34 -8.34 -15.96 -6.43
C ASN A 34 -7.84 -15.52 -7.81
N TYR A 35 -8.12 -14.27 -8.18
CA TYR A 35 -7.56 -13.59 -9.35
C TYR A 35 -6.78 -12.36 -8.87
N VAL A 36 -5.52 -12.22 -9.31
CA VAL A 36 -4.67 -11.05 -9.02
C VAL A 36 -4.47 -10.27 -10.32
N GLY A 37 -4.87 -9.00 -10.34
CA GLY A 37 -4.75 -8.17 -11.55
C GLY A 37 -4.63 -6.68 -11.24
N ASP A 38 -4.11 -5.90 -12.19
CA ASP A 38 -3.88 -4.46 -12.05
C ASP A 38 -5.17 -3.68 -12.31
N GLY A 39 -6.07 -3.65 -11.32
CA GLY A 39 -7.27 -2.80 -11.37
C GLY A 39 -8.29 -3.14 -12.47
N ASP A 40 -7.98 -3.98 -13.46
CA ASP A 40 -8.85 -4.27 -14.58
C ASP A 40 -10.16 -4.89 -14.09
N CYS A 41 -11.24 -4.25 -14.51
CA CYS A 41 -12.59 -4.60 -14.14
C CYS A 41 -13.20 -5.56 -15.16
N LYS A 42 -12.71 -5.57 -16.41
CA LYS A 42 -13.28 -6.39 -17.49
C LYS A 42 -12.87 -7.85 -17.36
N THR A 43 -11.59 -8.13 -17.16
CA THR A 43 -11.09 -9.50 -16.99
C THR A 43 -11.72 -10.19 -15.78
N PHE A 44 -11.74 -9.53 -14.63
CA PHE A 44 -12.36 -10.09 -13.43
C PHE A 44 -13.88 -10.34 -13.61
N LYS A 45 -14.61 -9.43 -14.27
CA LYS A 45 -16.03 -9.63 -14.55
C LYS A 45 -16.27 -10.88 -15.39
N ALA A 46 -15.51 -11.07 -16.47
CA ALA A 46 -15.64 -12.23 -17.34
C ALA A 46 -15.31 -13.55 -16.60
N ILE A 47 -14.30 -13.53 -15.71
CA ILE A 47 -13.97 -14.69 -14.87
C ILE A 47 -15.13 -15.02 -13.93
N VAL A 48 -15.71 -14.03 -13.24
CA VAL A 48 -16.79 -14.23 -12.26
C VAL A 48 -18.09 -14.71 -12.91
N GLU A 49 -18.39 -14.26 -14.14
CA GLU A 49 -19.54 -14.76 -14.90
C GLU A 49 -19.50 -16.28 -15.13
N GLN A 50 -18.29 -16.84 -15.30
CA GLN A 50 -18.10 -18.28 -15.46
C GLN A 50 -17.80 -18.98 -14.13
N ASN A 51 -17.22 -18.27 -13.17
CA ASN A 51 -16.73 -18.81 -11.89
C ASN A 51 -17.10 -17.87 -10.72
N PRO A 52 -18.34 -17.94 -10.20
CA PRO A 52 -18.87 -16.95 -9.24
C PRO A 52 -18.10 -16.86 -7.91
N ASN A 53 -17.34 -17.89 -7.55
CA ASN A 53 -16.62 -17.98 -6.28
C ASN A 53 -15.23 -17.32 -6.30
N VAL A 54 -14.77 -16.82 -7.44
CA VAL A 54 -13.44 -16.23 -7.58
C VAL A 54 -13.37 -14.87 -6.89
N LYS A 55 -12.40 -14.71 -5.99
CA LYS A 55 -12.15 -13.44 -5.29
C LYS A 55 -11.07 -12.63 -5.99
N LYS A 56 -11.34 -11.35 -6.23
CA LYS A 56 -10.30 -10.41 -6.68
C LYS A 56 -9.35 -10.10 -5.54
N LYS A 57 -8.06 -10.19 -5.83
CA LYS A 57 -6.96 -9.74 -4.99
C LYS A 57 -6.19 -8.68 -5.76
N GLU A 58 -5.57 -7.75 -5.04
CA GLU A 58 -4.78 -6.69 -5.64
C GLU A 58 -3.31 -6.95 -5.41
N CYS A 59 -2.47 -6.60 -6.40
CA CYS A 59 -1.04 -6.68 -6.22
C CYS A 59 -0.54 -5.52 -5.34
N ILE A 60 0.57 -5.75 -4.63
CA ILE A 60 1.18 -4.76 -3.72
C ILE A 60 1.51 -3.47 -4.47
N ASP A 61 1.95 -3.55 -5.72
CA ASP A 61 2.28 -2.37 -6.52
C ASP A 61 1.03 -1.53 -6.83
N HIS A 62 -0.13 -2.16 -7.05
CA HIS A 62 -1.40 -1.44 -7.22
C HIS A 62 -1.83 -0.77 -5.92
N VAL A 63 -1.72 -1.48 -4.79
CA VAL A 63 -2.02 -0.95 -3.45
C VAL A 63 -1.10 0.23 -3.10
N GLN A 64 0.19 0.15 -3.45
CA GLN A 64 1.14 1.26 -3.32
C GLN A 64 0.75 2.47 -4.19
N LYS A 65 0.40 2.25 -5.47
CA LYS A 65 -0.09 3.31 -6.38
C LYS A 65 -1.38 3.96 -5.88
N ARG A 66 -2.26 3.19 -5.23
CA ARG A 66 -3.51 3.69 -4.63
C ARG A 66 -3.23 4.73 -3.55
N MET A 67 -2.30 4.48 -2.62
CA MET A 67 -1.89 5.47 -1.60
C MET A 67 -1.49 6.79 -2.26
N GLY A 68 -0.56 6.74 -3.23
CA GLY A 68 -0.10 7.91 -3.94
C GLY A 68 -1.20 8.64 -4.72
N THR A 69 -2.15 7.90 -5.29
CA THR A 69 -3.29 8.47 -6.03
C THR A 69 -4.27 9.17 -5.08
N ARG A 70 -4.59 8.55 -3.94
CA ARG A 70 -5.50 9.13 -2.92
C ARG A 70 -4.93 10.42 -2.34
N LEU A 71 -3.63 10.44 -2.02
CA LEU A 71 -2.96 11.63 -1.51
C LEU A 71 -2.90 12.76 -2.54
N ARG A 72 -2.59 12.46 -3.81
CA ARG A 72 -2.62 13.47 -4.89
C ARG A 72 -4.02 14.05 -5.09
N LYS A 73 -5.06 13.19 -5.07
CA LYS A 73 -6.46 13.63 -5.16
C LYS A 73 -6.88 14.47 -3.96
N LEU A 74 -6.40 14.15 -2.76
CA LEU A 74 -6.64 14.96 -1.57
C LEU A 74 -6.04 16.36 -1.73
N VAL A 75 -4.81 16.47 -2.24
CA VAL A 75 -4.17 17.77 -2.53
C VAL A 75 -4.94 18.56 -3.58
N SER A 76 -5.40 17.91 -4.66
CA SER A 76 -6.17 18.62 -5.70
C SER A 76 -7.51 19.15 -5.19
N ASN A 77 -8.12 18.45 -4.24
CA ASN A 77 -9.46 18.78 -3.73
C ASN A 77 -9.43 19.71 -2.51
N THR A 78 -8.27 19.89 -1.87
CA THR A 78 -8.15 20.65 -0.62
C THR A 78 -7.28 21.88 -0.84
N LYS A 79 -7.91 23.06 -0.87
CA LYS A 79 -7.19 24.33 -0.97
C LYS A 79 -6.23 24.49 0.20
N GLY A 80 -4.99 24.87 -0.12
CA GLY A 80 -3.97 25.12 0.88
C GLY A 80 -3.24 23.87 1.37
N LEU A 81 -3.49 22.66 0.86
CA LEU A 81 -2.75 21.46 1.28
C LEU A 81 -1.44 21.23 0.49
N SER A 82 -1.26 21.93 -0.63
CA SER A 82 -0.02 21.93 -1.43
C SER A 82 0.96 23.02 -1.00
N GLY A 83 2.23 22.85 -1.35
CA GLY A 83 3.28 23.86 -1.14
C GLY A 83 4.38 23.45 -0.16
N ARG A 84 5.34 24.37 0.06
CA ARG A 84 6.48 24.15 0.95
C ARG A 84 5.99 23.94 2.39
N GLY A 85 6.52 22.93 3.07
CA GLY A 85 6.11 22.58 4.44
C GLY A 85 4.76 21.86 4.53
N LYS A 86 4.13 21.52 3.39
CA LYS A 86 2.86 20.80 3.33
C LYS A 86 3.00 19.47 2.57
N LEU A 87 1.91 18.97 1.99
CA LEU A 87 1.89 17.71 1.27
C LEU A 87 2.46 17.87 -0.15
N THR A 88 3.79 17.82 -0.26
CA THR A 88 4.52 17.92 -1.53
C THR A 88 4.47 16.61 -2.33
N GLY A 89 4.68 16.67 -3.65
CA GLY A 89 4.77 15.47 -4.48
C GLY A 89 5.83 14.47 -4.00
N LYS A 90 7.01 14.97 -3.59
CA LYS A 90 8.08 14.15 -3.01
C LYS A 90 7.63 13.44 -1.72
N LEU A 91 6.94 14.16 -0.83
CA LEU A 91 6.42 13.56 0.40
C LEU A 91 5.35 12.50 0.10
N ILE A 92 4.49 12.72 -0.90
CA ILE A 92 3.53 11.71 -1.34
C ILE A 92 4.24 10.46 -1.86
N ASP A 93 5.28 10.61 -2.67
CA ASP A 93 6.05 9.48 -3.20
C ASP A 93 6.74 8.70 -2.08
N GLU A 94 7.36 9.39 -1.11
CA GLU A 94 7.94 8.77 0.08
C GLU A 94 6.90 7.98 0.87
N LEU A 95 5.75 8.58 1.20
CA LEU A 95 4.68 7.91 1.96
C LEU A 95 4.12 6.69 1.21
N SER A 96 4.00 6.79 -0.12
CA SER A 96 3.54 5.68 -0.96
C SER A 96 4.55 4.52 -0.92
N ILE A 97 5.85 4.80 -1.09
CA ILE A 97 6.90 3.78 -1.02
C ILE A 97 6.93 3.12 0.35
N TYR A 98 6.84 3.92 1.43
CA TYR A 98 6.86 3.38 2.80
C TYR A 98 5.64 2.49 3.07
N TYR A 99 4.46 2.88 2.60
CA TYR A 99 3.24 2.08 2.70
C TYR A 99 3.40 0.72 1.99
N GLY A 100 3.91 0.70 0.74
CA GLY A 100 4.18 -0.54 0.03
C GLY A 100 5.26 -1.42 0.70
N LEU A 101 6.30 -0.80 1.29
CA LEU A 101 7.32 -1.51 2.05
C LEU A 101 6.77 -2.14 3.34
N ALA A 102 5.88 -1.44 4.05
CA ALA A 102 5.23 -1.97 5.24
C ALA A 102 4.43 -3.24 4.91
N ILE A 103 3.64 -3.21 3.83
CA ILE A 103 2.90 -4.39 3.36
C ILE A 103 3.84 -5.54 2.98
N ARG A 104 4.86 -5.26 2.15
CA ARG A 104 5.78 -6.28 1.64
C ARG A 104 6.58 -6.97 2.75
N ARG A 105 6.97 -6.25 3.80
CA ARG A 105 7.79 -6.79 4.90
C ARG A 105 6.98 -7.52 5.97
N HIS A 106 5.67 -7.31 6.01
CA HIS A 106 4.77 -7.84 7.04
C HIS A 106 3.61 -8.66 6.44
N CYS A 107 3.82 -9.30 5.28
CA CYS A 107 2.79 -10.04 4.55
C CYS A 107 2.20 -11.25 5.30
N ASN A 108 2.83 -11.69 6.39
CA ASN A 108 2.41 -12.86 7.17
C ASN A 108 1.51 -12.50 8.36
N SER A 109 1.28 -11.21 8.64
CA SER A 109 0.53 -10.74 9.81
C SER A 109 -0.15 -9.40 9.52
N ILE A 110 -1.48 -9.40 9.46
CA ILE A 110 -2.26 -8.18 9.24
C ILE A 110 -2.04 -7.19 10.39
N GLU A 111 -1.93 -7.68 11.63
CA GLU A 111 -1.67 -6.83 12.79
C GLU A 111 -0.31 -6.11 12.69
N ASP A 112 0.75 -6.85 12.35
CA ASP A 112 2.08 -6.26 12.15
C ASP A 112 2.12 -5.32 10.94
N MET A 113 1.38 -5.66 9.89
CA MET A 113 1.24 -4.82 8.70
C MET A 113 0.59 -3.49 9.04
N LYS A 114 -0.53 -3.49 9.77
CA LYS A 114 -1.18 -2.26 10.26
C LYS A 114 -0.23 -1.45 11.13
N LYS A 115 0.45 -2.11 12.07
CA LYS A 115 1.44 -1.45 12.94
C LYS A 115 2.53 -0.78 12.11
N ALA A 116 3.10 -1.49 11.14
CA ALA A 116 4.13 -0.96 10.26
C ALA A 116 3.62 0.19 9.37
N ILE A 117 2.40 0.10 8.82
CA ILE A 117 1.78 1.17 8.04
C ILE A 117 1.64 2.43 8.89
N TRP A 118 1.07 2.31 10.09
CA TRP A 118 0.90 3.44 11.01
C TRP A 118 2.24 4.01 11.47
N ALA A 119 3.27 3.18 11.65
CA ALA A 119 4.63 3.64 11.95
C ALA A 119 5.14 4.64 10.90
N THR A 120 4.85 4.43 9.61
CA THR A 120 5.30 5.35 8.55
C THR A 120 4.72 6.76 8.68
N LEU A 121 3.49 6.87 9.18
CA LEU A 121 2.79 8.14 9.36
C LEU A 121 3.21 8.82 10.67
N TYR A 122 3.15 8.09 11.80
CA TYR A 122 3.50 8.65 13.10
C TYR A 122 4.97 9.08 13.17
N HIS A 123 5.86 8.37 12.48
CA HIS A 123 7.26 8.76 12.37
C HIS A 123 7.45 10.15 11.74
N LYS A 124 6.58 10.57 10.81
CA LYS A 124 6.69 11.89 10.14
C LYS A 124 6.22 13.06 11.00
N ILE A 125 5.47 12.82 12.07
CA ILE A 125 5.02 13.86 13.02
C ILE A 125 5.83 13.86 14.33
N SER A 126 6.90 13.06 14.38
CA SER A 126 7.73 12.92 15.58
C SER A 126 8.60 14.17 15.79
N THR A 127 8.65 14.66 17.02
CA THR A 127 9.46 15.82 17.45
C THR A 127 10.32 15.44 18.65
N ASP A 128 11.27 16.28 19.02
CA ASP A 128 12.10 16.09 20.23
C ASP A 128 11.21 16.10 21.49
N GLU A 129 10.21 16.99 21.55
CA GLU A 129 9.29 17.14 22.67
C GLU A 129 8.21 16.05 22.69
N LYS A 130 7.80 15.58 21.51
CA LYS A 130 6.77 14.53 21.35
C LYS A 130 7.24 13.46 20.37
N PRO A 131 8.05 12.50 20.84
CA PRO A 131 8.51 11.37 20.03
C PRO A 131 7.35 10.42 19.71
N GLN A 132 7.23 9.98 18.44
CA GLN A 132 6.10 9.19 17.93
C GLN A 132 6.56 7.86 17.33
N HIS A 133 7.45 7.16 18.02
CA HIS A 133 8.11 5.92 17.54
C HIS A 133 7.50 4.62 18.08
N HIS A 134 6.33 4.68 18.73
CA HIS A 134 5.68 3.55 19.42
C HIS A 134 5.29 2.39 18.49
N PHE A 135 5.11 2.65 17.18
CA PHE A 135 4.88 1.61 16.18
C PHE A 135 6.13 1.21 15.39
N CYS A 136 7.23 1.95 15.52
CA CYS A 136 8.47 1.61 14.84
C CYS A 136 9.03 0.29 15.42
N PRO A 137 9.69 -0.53 14.59
CA PRO A 137 10.34 -1.74 15.08
C PRO A 137 11.41 -1.37 16.10
N GLU A 138 11.53 -2.15 17.16
CA GLU A 138 12.55 -1.97 18.20
C GLU A 138 13.82 -2.76 17.87
N GLY A 139 14.92 -2.41 18.53
CA GLY A 139 16.16 -3.18 18.48
C GLY A 139 17.20 -2.69 17.46
N PRO A 140 18.38 -3.32 17.44
CA PRO A 140 19.55 -2.86 16.68
C PRO A 140 19.42 -3.03 15.16
N LYS A 141 18.35 -3.66 14.69
CA LYS A 141 18.02 -3.81 13.26
C LYS A 141 16.88 -2.90 12.82
N SER A 142 16.44 -1.98 13.68
CA SER A 142 15.39 -1.03 13.36
C SER A 142 15.83 -0.08 12.24
N TRP A 143 14.95 0.15 11.28
CA TRP A 143 15.11 1.25 10.32
C TRP A 143 14.86 2.63 10.95
N CYS A 144 14.19 2.66 12.10
CA CYS A 144 13.95 3.90 12.84
C CYS A 144 15.19 4.23 13.66
N ALA A 145 15.90 5.29 13.26
CA ALA A 145 17.12 5.73 13.92
C ALA A 145 16.93 6.02 15.43
N TRP A 146 15.75 6.49 15.84
CA TRP A 146 15.43 6.70 17.25
C TRP A 146 15.36 5.38 18.03
N GLN A 147 14.67 4.37 17.50
CA GLN A 147 14.60 3.03 18.12
C GLN A 147 15.95 2.31 18.09
N LEU A 148 16.71 2.49 17.01
CA LEU A 148 18.07 1.99 16.87
C LEU A 148 18.99 2.56 17.95
N GLN A 149 18.99 3.89 18.14
CA GLN A 149 19.79 4.55 19.17
C GLN A 149 19.37 4.09 20.57
N LYS A 150 18.07 4.03 20.84
CA LYS A 150 17.54 3.50 22.10
C LYS A 150 18.07 2.10 22.40
N ALA A 151 18.13 1.23 21.38
CA ALA A 151 18.60 -0.14 21.52
C ALA A 151 20.12 -0.26 21.71
N ILE A 152 20.92 0.57 21.04
CA ILE A 152 22.40 0.49 21.08
C ILE A 152 22.97 1.24 22.29
N VAL A 153 22.45 2.44 22.57
CA VAL A 153 23.00 3.37 23.57
C VAL A 153 22.22 3.29 24.89
N GLY A 154 21.00 2.77 24.87
CA GLY A 154 20.12 2.69 26.04
C GLY A 154 19.37 3.99 26.37
N ASN A 155 19.55 5.07 25.58
CA ASN A 155 18.82 6.33 25.72
C ASN A 155 18.66 7.05 24.36
N THR A 156 17.86 8.12 24.34
CA THR A 156 17.60 8.91 23.12
C THR A 156 17.80 10.43 23.32
N ASN A 157 18.53 10.81 24.37
CA ASN A 157 18.65 12.21 24.81
C ASN A 157 19.36 13.10 23.77
N GLU A 158 20.31 12.52 23.03
CA GLU A 158 21.07 13.21 21.99
C GLU A 158 20.44 13.08 20.60
N PHE A 159 19.35 12.31 20.46
CA PHE A 159 18.68 12.17 19.17
C PHE A 159 18.00 13.49 18.77
N LYS A 160 18.19 13.89 17.51
CA LYS A 160 17.55 15.08 16.94
C LYS A 160 16.63 14.72 15.80
N HIS A 161 15.36 15.10 15.92
CA HIS A 161 14.37 14.85 14.89
C HIS A 161 14.56 15.79 13.69
N ASN A 162 14.24 15.25 12.51
CA ASN A 162 14.03 16.07 11.32
C ASN A 162 12.77 16.94 11.51
N PRO A 163 12.61 18.02 10.73
CA PRO A 163 11.39 18.82 10.76
C PRO A 163 10.14 17.97 10.58
N ALA A 164 9.25 18.05 11.57
CA ALA A 164 8.01 17.28 11.58
C ALA A 164 7.04 17.81 10.51
N MET A 165 6.24 16.88 9.97
CA MET A 165 5.05 17.19 9.20
C MET A 165 4.06 17.96 10.09
N SER A 166 3.42 18.99 9.53
CA SER A 166 2.46 19.79 10.29
C SER A 166 1.22 18.99 10.69
N ASP A 167 0.62 19.37 11.82
CA ASP A 167 -0.65 18.81 12.29
C ASP A 167 -1.79 18.97 11.28
N GLU A 168 -1.79 20.05 10.49
CA GLU A 168 -2.74 20.28 9.40
C GLU A 168 -2.67 19.15 8.36
N VAL A 169 -1.46 18.83 7.89
CA VAL A 169 -1.25 17.76 6.91
C VAL A 169 -1.56 16.40 7.51
N PHE A 170 -1.10 16.14 8.74
CA PHE A 170 -1.39 14.88 9.43
C PHE A 170 -2.89 14.63 9.53
N LYS A 171 -3.66 15.62 10.01
CA LYS A 171 -5.13 15.52 10.11
C LYS A 171 -5.78 15.27 8.74
N ALA A 172 -5.27 15.89 7.69
CA ALA A 172 -5.80 15.71 6.34
C ALA A 172 -5.54 14.32 5.77
N ILE A 173 -4.35 13.73 6.00
CA ILE A 173 -3.98 12.43 5.42
C ILE A 173 -4.38 11.23 6.28
N LYS A 174 -4.63 11.42 7.58
CA LYS A 174 -5.00 10.35 8.51
C LYS A 174 -6.20 9.51 8.02
N PRO A 175 -7.30 10.09 7.51
CA PRO A 175 -8.42 9.30 6.98
C PRO A 175 -8.03 8.38 5.82
N VAL A 176 -7.08 8.79 4.98
CA VAL A 176 -6.56 7.95 3.89
C VAL A 176 -5.82 6.73 4.46
N TYR A 177 -5.04 6.92 5.53
CA TYR A 177 -4.39 5.82 6.24
C TYR A 177 -5.40 4.88 6.92
N GLU A 178 -6.45 5.42 7.54
CA GLU A 178 -7.52 4.63 8.16
C GLU A 178 -8.22 3.73 7.13
N GLU A 179 -8.62 4.30 5.98
CA GLU A 179 -9.24 3.55 4.89
C GLU A 179 -8.30 2.50 4.28
N LEU A 180 -7.03 2.85 4.07
CA LEU A 180 -6.05 1.97 3.43
C LEU A 180 -5.37 0.98 4.38
N SER A 181 -5.80 0.92 5.64
CA SER A 181 -5.32 -0.05 6.64
C SER A 181 -6.43 -0.95 7.17
N ARG A 182 -7.57 -1.05 6.47
CA ARG A 182 -8.68 -1.93 6.86
C ARG A 182 -8.37 -3.39 6.57
N ASP A 183 -8.93 -4.29 7.39
CA ASP A 183 -8.73 -5.75 7.25
C ASP A 183 -9.27 -6.34 5.95
N ASP A 184 -10.28 -5.71 5.33
CA ASP A 184 -10.81 -6.16 4.04
C ASP A 184 -9.89 -5.80 2.87
N LEU A 185 -8.95 -4.87 3.08
CA LEU A 185 -7.97 -4.45 2.08
C LEU A 185 -6.60 -5.15 2.25
N LEU A 186 -6.16 -5.37 3.50
CA LEU A 186 -4.87 -5.99 3.84
C LEU A 186 -4.96 -7.52 3.87
#